data_AF-A0A2X2J232-F1
#
_entry.id   AF-A0A2X2J232-F1
#
_cell.length_a   1.000
_cell.length_b   1.000
_cell.length_c   1.000
_cell.angle_alpha   90.00
_cell.angle_beta   90.00
_cell.angle_gamma   90.00
#
_symmetry.space_group_name_H-M   'P 1'
#
loop_
_entity.id
_entity.type
_entity.pdbx_description
1 polymer ?
#
loop_
_entity_poly.entity_id
_entity_poly.type
_entity_poly.pdbx_seq_one_letter_code
_entity_poly.pdbx_strand_id
1 'polypeptide(L)'
;MAETAKILSPTKKVLLPDAKAGCSLSDSCPPHLFAKFKEQYPDHLVITYVNCTAELKALSDIVCTSSNAVQIVESLPEDQKIIFGPDRNLGAYVKKKTGRDLVLWNGACMVHEIFSQDKIDR
;
A
#
# COMPACT_ATOMS: atom_id res chain seq x y z
N MET A 1 0.71 -11.65 -1.49
CA MET A 1 -0.22 -12.11 -2.56
C MET A 1 -0.81 -13.48 -2.28
N ALA A 2 -0.01 -14.53 -2.02
CA ALA A 2 -0.54 -15.85 -1.63
C ALA A 2 -1.46 -15.77 -0.40
N GLU A 3 -1.09 -14.97 0.60
CA GLU A 3 -1.96 -14.65 1.75
C GLU A 3 -3.30 -14.05 1.32
N THR A 4 -3.31 -13.08 0.40
CA THR A 4 -4.55 -12.49 -0.16
C THR A 4 -5.42 -13.58 -0.81
N ALA A 5 -4.83 -14.48 -1.60
CA ALA A 5 -5.57 -15.60 -2.19
C ALA A 5 -6.17 -16.52 -1.12
N LYS A 6 -5.44 -16.75 -0.01
CA LYS A 6 -5.94 -17.55 1.12
C LYS A 6 -7.05 -16.84 1.89
N ILE A 7 -6.96 -15.52 2.10
CA ILE A 7 -8.01 -14.70 2.70
C ILE A 7 -9.31 -14.80 1.87
N LEU A 8 -9.20 -14.71 0.54
CA LEU A 8 -10.36 -14.80 -0.38
C LEU A 8 -10.88 -16.24 -0.59
N SER A 9 -10.12 -17.26 -0.19
CA SER A 9 -10.49 -18.67 -0.35
C SER A 9 -10.14 -19.46 0.91
N PRO A 10 -10.79 -19.17 2.05
CA PRO A 10 -10.38 -19.67 3.35
C PRO A 10 -10.42 -21.19 3.46
N THR A 11 -11.32 -21.85 2.73
CA THR A 11 -11.47 -23.32 2.74
C THR A 11 -10.57 -24.03 1.72
N LYS A 12 -10.01 -23.32 0.73
CA LYS A 12 -9.16 -23.93 -0.30
C LYS A 12 -7.72 -24.04 0.17
N LYS A 13 -7.01 -25.04 -0.37
CA LYS A 13 -5.56 -25.13 -0.24
C LYS A 13 -4.91 -24.13 -1.20
N VAL A 14 -4.13 -23.20 -0.65
CA VAL A 14 -3.30 -22.26 -1.41
C VAL A 14 -1.85 -22.67 -1.21
N LEU A 15 -1.09 -22.77 -2.30
CA LEU A 15 0.31 -23.20 -2.28
C LEU A 15 1.22 -22.03 -2.65
N LEU A 16 2.25 -21.81 -1.84
CA LEU A 16 3.38 -20.94 -2.15
C LEU A 16 4.60 -21.84 -2.34
N PRO A 17 5.10 -22.02 -3.58
CA PRO A 17 6.17 -22.98 -3.86
C PRO A 17 7.50 -22.70 -3.14
N ASP A 18 7.80 -21.43 -2.88
CA ASP A 18 8.98 -21.00 -2.14
C ASP A 18 8.56 -20.05 -1.01
N ALA A 19 8.79 -20.48 0.23
CA ALA A 19 8.48 -19.69 1.42
C ALA A 19 9.31 -18.40 1.54
N LYS A 20 10.43 -18.30 0.81
CA LYS A 20 11.29 -17.10 0.77
C LYS A 20 10.84 -16.07 -0.27
N ALA A 21 9.83 -16.37 -1.09
CA ALA A 21 9.29 -15.42 -2.06
C ALA A 21 8.51 -14.30 -1.36
N GLY A 22 9.25 -13.28 -0.92
CA GLY A 22 8.76 -12.10 -0.19
C GLY A 22 8.65 -10.84 -1.04
N CYS A 23 8.34 -9.71 -0.39
CA CYS A 23 8.24 -8.40 -1.02
C CYS A 23 8.88 -7.34 -0.13
N SER A 24 10.00 -6.77 -0.57
CA SER A 24 10.75 -5.76 0.20
C SER A 24 9.90 -4.55 0.62
N LEU A 25 8.92 -4.18 -0.21
CA LEU A 25 7.99 -3.09 0.08
C LEU A 25 7.06 -3.44 1.25
N SER A 26 6.54 -4.68 1.28
CA SER A 26 5.75 -5.18 2.42
C SER A 26 6.59 -5.18 3.70
N ASP A 27 7.85 -5.62 3.61
CA ASP A 27 8.75 -5.71 4.76
C ASP A 27 9.11 -4.32 5.32
N SER A 28 9.09 -3.28 4.49
CA SER A 28 9.31 -1.89 4.89
C SER A 28 8.14 -1.25 5.67
N CYS A 29 7.04 -1.96 5.86
CA CYS A 29 5.89 -1.49 6.63
C CYS A 29 5.44 -2.50 7.69
N PRO A 30 6.21 -2.62 8.80
CA PRO A 30 5.84 -3.51 9.89
C PRO A 30 4.52 -3.08 10.55
N PRO A 31 3.55 -3.99 10.76
CA PRO A 31 2.22 -3.64 11.26
C PRO A 31 2.22 -2.88 12.59
N HIS A 32 3.08 -3.25 13.53
CA HIS A 32 3.19 -2.58 14.83
C HIS A 32 3.70 -1.13 14.73
N LEU A 33 4.57 -0.82 13.76
CA LEU A 33 5.00 0.56 13.52
C LEU A 33 3.93 1.34 12.77
N PHE A 34 3.26 0.70 11.81
CA PHE A 34 2.15 1.32 11.10
C PHE A 34 0.96 1.62 12.01
N ALA A 35 0.68 0.78 13.01
CA ALA A 35 -0.35 1.05 14.02
C ALA A 35 -0.04 2.33 14.81
N LYS A 36 1.20 2.49 15.30
CA LYS A 36 1.66 3.73 15.96
C LYS A 36 1.63 4.95 15.06
N PHE A 37 1.84 4.76 13.76
CA PHE A 37 1.69 5.82 12.78
C PHE A 37 0.22 6.21 12.61
N LYS A 38 -0.68 5.23 12.45
CA LYS A 38 -2.13 5.45 12.36
C LYS A 38 -2.68 6.19 13.60
N GLU A 39 -2.18 5.90 14.80
CA GLU A 39 -2.58 6.57 16.04
C GLU A 39 -2.36 8.10 16.02
N GLN A 40 -1.42 8.60 15.23
CA GLN A 40 -1.19 10.05 15.06
C GLN A 40 -2.26 10.74 14.20
N TYR A 41 -3.11 9.95 13.53
CA TYR A 41 -4.09 10.39 12.53
C TYR A 41 -5.46 9.73 12.78
N PRO A 42 -6.12 9.96 13.93
CA PRO A 42 -7.32 9.23 14.34
C PRO A 42 -8.51 9.37 13.39
N ASP A 43 -8.61 10.50 12.67
CA ASP A 43 -9.71 10.77 11.73
C ASP A 43 -9.40 10.31 10.28
N HIS A 44 -8.27 9.64 10.04
CA HIS A 44 -7.88 9.26 8.68
C HIS A 44 -8.35 7.85 8.34
N LEU A 45 -8.93 7.72 7.15
CA LEU A 45 -9.20 6.44 6.52
C LEU A 45 -7.88 5.86 5.99
N VAL A 46 -7.64 4.59 6.25
CA VAL A 46 -6.42 3.89 5.86
C VAL A 46 -6.64 3.14 4.55
N ILE A 47 -5.93 3.56 3.50
CA ILE A 47 -5.84 2.84 2.23
C ILE A 47 -4.45 2.21 2.13
N THR A 48 -4.41 0.91 1.88
CA THR A 48 -3.13 0.22 1.66
C THR A 48 -3.05 -0.46 0.31
N TYR A 49 -1.91 -0.35 -0.33
CA TYR A 49 -1.57 -1.13 -1.52
C TYR A 49 -1.47 -2.62 -1.14
N VAL A 50 -1.94 -3.50 -2.02
CA VAL A 50 -2.04 -4.97 -1.80
C VAL A 50 -0.70 -5.62 -1.41
N ASN A 51 0.42 -4.99 -1.75
CA ASN A 51 1.78 -5.38 -1.40
C ASN A 51 2.11 -5.06 0.07
N CYS A 52 1.38 -5.69 0.97
CA CYS A 52 1.56 -5.66 2.41
C CYS A 52 1.20 -7.02 3.04
N THR A 53 1.52 -7.22 4.32
CA THR A 53 1.16 -8.43 5.06
C THR A 53 -0.35 -8.54 5.28
N ALA A 54 -0.84 -9.75 5.55
CA ALA A 54 -2.21 -9.97 5.99
C ALA A 54 -2.55 -9.16 7.26
N GLU A 55 -1.62 -9.06 8.20
CA GLU A 55 -1.79 -8.28 9.43
C GLU A 55 -1.93 -6.78 9.14
N LEU A 56 -1.13 -6.21 8.22
CA LEU A 56 -1.29 -4.81 7.83
C LEU A 56 -2.67 -4.56 7.20
N LYS A 57 -3.18 -5.51 6.38
CA LYS A 57 -4.53 -5.40 5.82
C LYS A 57 -5.62 -5.33 6.88
N ALA A 58 -5.42 -5.93 8.04
CA ALA A 58 -6.37 -5.85 9.16
C ALA A 58 -6.41 -4.45 9.80
N LEU A 59 -5.38 -3.62 9.60
CA LEU A 59 -5.34 -2.23 10.05
C LEU A 59 -5.91 -1.24 9.02
N SER A 60 -6.22 -1.74 7.82
CA SER A 60 -6.66 -0.96 6.66
C SER A 60 -8.17 -0.97 6.51
N ASP A 61 -8.73 0.16 6.09
CA ASP A 61 -10.14 0.26 5.73
C ASP A 61 -10.37 -0.18 4.28
N ILE A 62 -9.43 0.13 3.38
CA ILE A 62 -9.48 -0.27 1.97
C ILE A 62 -8.13 -0.81 1.50
N VAL A 63 -8.16 -1.87 0.68
CA VAL A 63 -6.98 -2.40 -0.02
C VAL A 63 -7.10 -2.07 -1.51
N CYS A 64 -6.06 -1.45 -2.08
CA CYS A 64 -6.00 -1.08 -3.49
C CYS A 64 -4.88 -1.81 -4.24
N THR A 65 -4.88 -1.71 -5.56
CA THR A 65 -3.76 -2.02 -6.44
C THR A 65 -3.29 -0.75 -7.14
N SER A 66 -2.17 -0.80 -7.85
CA SER A 66 -1.70 0.33 -8.68
C SER A 66 -2.70 0.71 -9.78
N SER A 67 -3.52 -0.25 -10.24
CA SER A 67 -4.49 -0.04 -11.32
C SER A 67 -5.77 0.69 -10.88
N ASN A 68 -6.10 0.71 -9.58
CA ASN A 68 -7.35 1.30 -9.09
C ASN A 68 -7.16 2.31 -7.93
N ALA A 69 -5.93 2.55 -7.46
CA ALA A 69 -5.68 3.46 -6.34
C ALA A 69 -6.25 4.88 -6.56
N VAL A 70 -6.12 5.42 -7.77
CA VAL A 70 -6.67 6.74 -8.14
C VAL A 70 -8.20 6.73 -8.05
N GLN A 71 -8.84 5.76 -8.68
CA GLN A 71 -10.31 5.62 -8.70
C GLN A 71 -10.90 5.45 -7.28
N ILE A 72 -10.23 4.67 -6.43
CA ILE A 72 -10.64 4.48 -5.04
C ILE A 72 -10.59 5.81 -4.29
N VAL A 73 -9.48 6.56 -4.39
CA VAL A 73 -9.34 7.85 -3.70
C VAL A 73 -10.34 8.88 -4.22
N GLU A 74 -10.62 8.92 -5.52
CA GLU A 74 -11.64 9.81 -6.13
C GLU A 74 -13.07 9.45 -5.72
N SER A 75 -13.33 8.19 -5.37
CA SER A 75 -14.66 7.74 -4.94
C SER A 75 -15.03 8.15 -3.51
N LEU A 76 -14.06 8.60 -2.71
CA LEU A 76 -14.27 9.02 -1.32
C LEU A 76 -14.68 10.50 -1.25
N PRO A 77 -15.44 10.91 -0.20
CA PRO A 77 -15.79 12.32 0.03
C PRO A 77 -14.57 13.24 -0.03
N GLU A 78 -14.72 14.45 -0.58
CA GLU A 78 -13.62 15.40 -0.81
C GLU A 78 -12.83 15.77 0.46
N ASP A 79 -13.52 15.80 1.59
CA ASP A 79 -12.98 16.15 2.91
C ASP A 79 -12.39 14.95 3.67
N GLN A 80 -12.56 13.72 3.17
CA GLN A 80 -12.02 12.52 3.80
C GLN A 80 -10.49 12.59 3.87
N LYS A 81 -9.95 12.60 5.09
CA LYS A 81 -8.51 12.51 5.33
C LYS A 81 -8.06 11.06 5.14
N ILE A 82 -6.91 10.86 4.50
CA ILE A 82 -6.47 9.53 4.07
C ILE A 82 -5.01 9.29 4.44
N ILE A 83 -4.75 8.14 5.08
CA ILE A 83 -3.42 7.53 5.14
C ILE A 83 -3.28 6.60 3.93
N PHE A 84 -2.16 6.70 3.22
CA PHE A 84 -1.82 5.80 2.12
C PHE A 84 -0.48 5.11 2.38
N GLY A 85 -0.43 3.79 2.20
CA GLY A 85 0.81 3.03 2.34
C GLY A 85 0.78 1.69 1.62
N PRO A 86 1.85 0.89 1.70
CA PRO A 86 3.18 1.28 2.18
C PRO A 86 4.01 2.06 1.15
N ASP A 87 3.56 2.19 -0.11
CA ASP A 87 4.38 2.77 -1.18
C ASP A 87 4.20 4.29 -1.31
N ARG A 88 5.23 5.05 -0.95
CA ARG A 88 5.22 6.52 -1.05
C ARG A 88 5.16 7.02 -2.49
N ASN A 89 5.74 6.29 -3.45
CA ASN A 89 5.81 6.70 -4.84
C ASN A 89 4.44 6.53 -5.51
N LEU A 90 3.76 5.40 -5.25
CA LEU A 90 2.37 5.23 -5.65
C LEU A 90 1.47 6.27 -4.97
N GLY A 91 1.65 6.50 -3.67
CA GLY A 91 0.92 7.54 -2.93
C GLY A 91 1.11 8.94 -3.53
N ALA A 92 2.35 9.33 -3.85
CA ALA A 92 2.66 10.60 -4.51
C ALA A 92 2.04 10.70 -5.91
N TYR A 93 2.05 9.62 -6.69
CA TYR A 93 1.36 9.55 -7.97
C TYR A 93 -0.15 9.78 -7.82
N VAL A 94 -0.78 9.14 -6.82
CA VAL A 94 -2.21 9.33 -6.52
C VAL A 94 -2.47 10.78 -6.12
N LYS A 95 -1.69 11.37 -5.19
CA LYS A 95 -1.79 12.81 -4.83
C LYS A 95 -1.75 13.70 -6.07
N LYS A 96 -0.80 13.45 -6.98
CA LYS A 96 -0.64 14.23 -8.22
C LYS A 96 -1.84 14.09 -9.15
N LYS A 97 -2.46 12.91 -9.23
CA LYS A 97 -3.59 12.65 -10.13
C LYS A 97 -4.91 13.17 -9.60
N THR A 98 -5.15 13.02 -8.31
CA THR A 98 -6.44 13.36 -7.68
C THR A 98 -6.46 14.77 -7.09
N GLY A 99 -5.30 15.39 -6.88
CA GLY A 99 -5.18 16.65 -6.15
C GLY A 99 -5.42 16.51 -4.64
N ARG A 100 -5.64 15.30 -4.13
CA ARG A 100 -5.93 15.03 -2.72
C ARG A 100 -4.65 15.08 -1.89
N ASP A 101 -4.75 15.65 -0.69
CA ASP A 101 -3.66 15.59 0.28
C ASP A 101 -3.72 14.26 1.06
N LEU A 102 -2.74 13.39 0.83
CA LEU A 102 -2.60 12.10 1.49
C LEU A 102 -1.42 12.12 2.45
N VAL A 103 -1.60 11.51 3.62
CA VAL A 103 -0.54 11.18 4.57
C VAL A 103 0.11 9.86 4.14
N LEU A 104 1.40 9.88 3.82
CA LEU A 104 2.07 8.74 3.21
C LEU A 104 2.96 8.00 4.21
N TRP A 105 2.87 6.66 4.23
CA TRP A 105 3.93 5.83 4.82
C TRP A 105 5.19 5.91 3.95
N ASN A 106 6.35 6.09 4.57
CA ASN A 106 7.62 6.26 3.86
C ASN A 106 8.29 4.92 3.46
N GLY A 107 7.55 4.06 2.76
CA GLY A 107 8.08 2.83 2.16
C GLY A 107 8.29 2.98 0.66
N ALA A 108 9.15 2.15 0.08
CA ALA A 108 9.41 2.13 -1.36
C ALA A 108 9.83 0.74 -1.84
N CYS A 109 9.54 0.45 -3.11
CA CYS A 109 9.98 -0.79 -3.76
C CYS A 109 11.44 -0.67 -4.19
N MET A 110 12.32 -1.49 -3.62
CA MET A 110 13.76 -1.47 -3.94
C MET A 110 14.05 -1.64 -5.43
N VAL A 111 13.22 -2.42 -6.14
CA VAL A 111 13.36 -2.66 -7.58
C VAL A 111 13.04 -1.42 -8.39
N HIS A 112 12.07 -0.60 -7.96
CA HIS A 112 11.70 0.61 -8.69
C HIS A 112 12.57 1.82 -8.33
N GLU A 113 13.22 1.79 -7.16
CA GLU A 113 14.17 2.84 -6.74
C GLU A 113 15.50 2.78 -7.53
N ILE A 114 15.78 1.71 -8.28
CA ILE A 114 16.99 1.63 -9.13
C ILE A 114 16.87 2.46 -10.41
N PHE A 115 15.65 2.87 -10.78
CA PHE A 115 15.43 3.72 -11.94
C PHE A 115 15.77 5.17 -11.59
N SER A 116 16.48 5.83 -12.49
CA SER A 116 16.93 7.21 -12.32
C SER A 116 16.69 7.98 -13.61
N GLN A 117 16.30 9.24 -13.50
CA GLN A 117 16.08 10.12 -14.65
C GLN A 117 17.29 10.14 -15.61
N ASP A 118 18.52 10.22 -15.06
CA ASP A 118 19.77 10.19 -15.83
C ASP A 118 19.95 8.97 -16.76
N LYS A 119 19.30 7.84 -16.45
CA LYS A 119 19.36 6.62 -17.28
C LYS A 119 18.30 6.58 -18.37
N ILE A 120 17.28 7.44 -18.28
CA ILE A 120 16.20 7.58 -19.26
C ILE A 120 16.57 8.65 -20.29
N ASP A 121 17.25 9.71 -19.86
CA ASP A 121 17.64 10.84 -20.72
C ASP A 121 18.88 10.56 -21.59
N ARG A 122 19.51 9.38 -21.45
CA ARG A 122 20.65 8.92 -22.24
C ARG A 122 20.22 7.87 -23.25
#